data_AF-A0A9D8LGH8-F1
#
_entry.id   AF-A0A9D8LGH8-F1
#
_cell.length_a   1.000
_cell.length_b   1.000
_cell.length_c   1.000
_cell.angle_alpha   90.00
_cell.angle_beta   90.00
_cell.angle_gamma   90.00
#
_symmetry.space_group_name_H-M   'P 1'
#
loop_
_entity.id
_entity.type
_entity.pdbx_description
1 polymer ?
#
loop_
_entity_poly.entity_id
_entity_poly.type
_entity_poly.pdbx_seq_one_letter_code
_entity_poly.pdbx_strand_id
1 'polypeptide(L)'
;MPGPADWERLNAFADGELAVADQREVAALLGASPPAAQGLRGIIGLKEQLRALPTDDAPPFPRAKAPPQRRHRNLAAAVALALVASATLFALRPTGNPQEDRFLAASLAAHERHADIVPVDGVMQASSDPIASELARLGLRPAWRSAATAGEEHAGFTGARGCRLSLHVATQLQPERPPGGSETPHALARWNADGKSYLLIATGMPAARFAIMAGFLRDLTVRPGPGIEPLRTALRQDWSAAPSCLA
;
A
#
# COMPACT_ATOMS: atom_id res chain seq x y z
N MET A 1 -5.90 8.34 20.82
CA MET A 1 -4.75 7.44 20.59
C MET A 1 -3.47 8.23 20.80
N PRO A 2 -2.39 7.64 21.32
CA PRO A 2 -1.09 8.30 21.38
C PRO A 2 -0.69 8.77 19.98
N GLY A 3 -0.09 9.96 19.87
CA GLY A 3 0.35 10.51 18.58
C GLY A 3 1.51 9.70 17.99
N PRO A 4 1.93 9.97 16.74
CA PRO A 4 3.04 9.26 16.10
C PRO A 4 4.35 9.28 16.92
N ALA A 5 4.66 10.43 17.54
CA ALA A 5 5.83 10.60 18.41
C ALA A 5 5.73 9.79 19.72
N ASP A 6 4.52 9.62 20.26
CA ASP A 6 4.29 8.84 21.48
C ASP A 6 4.47 7.34 21.21
N TRP A 7 4.07 6.86 20.02
CA TRP A 7 4.26 5.47 19.61
C TRP A 7 5.74 5.11 19.42
N GLU A 8 6.49 5.97 18.73
CA GLU A 8 7.94 5.78 18.53
C GLU A 8 8.68 5.72 19.88
N ARG A 9 8.34 6.63 20.81
CA ARG A 9 8.94 6.66 22.15
C ARG A 9 8.62 5.40 22.96
N LEU A 10 7.39 4.89 22.89
CA LEU A 10 7.01 3.63 23.55
C LEU A 10 7.69 2.40 22.91
N ASN A 11 7.89 2.41 21.59
CA ASN A 11 8.58 1.33 20.89
C ASN A 11 10.07 1.30 21.25
N ALA A 12 10.73 2.45 21.24
CA ALA A 12 12.12 2.61 21.69
C ALA A 12 12.29 2.22 23.17
N PHE A 13 11.31 2.55 24.03
CA PHE A 13 11.30 2.08 25.42
C PHE A 13 11.23 0.55 25.51
N ALA A 14 10.38 -0.10 24.70
CA ALA A 14 10.25 -1.55 24.66
C ALA A 14 11.49 -2.27 24.12
N ASP A 15 12.27 -1.63 23.24
CA ASP A 15 13.55 -2.15 22.73
C ASP A 15 14.74 -1.82 23.65
N GLY A 16 14.56 -0.97 24.65
CA GLY A 16 15.64 -0.50 25.52
C GLY A 16 16.57 0.53 24.89
N GLU A 17 16.17 1.12 23.76
CA GLU A 17 16.97 2.06 22.96
C GLU A 17 16.90 3.51 23.49
N LEU A 18 16.05 3.79 24.48
CA LEU A 18 15.99 5.11 25.12
C LEU A 18 17.16 5.35 26.08
N ALA A 19 17.61 6.61 26.16
CA ALA A 19 18.54 7.03 27.21
C ALA A 19 17.92 6.88 28.61
N VAL A 20 18.76 6.72 29.64
CA VAL A 20 18.30 6.43 31.01
C VAL A 20 17.33 7.49 31.57
N ALA A 21 17.53 8.77 31.22
CA ALA A 21 16.63 9.85 31.62
C ALA A 21 15.23 9.71 30.97
N ASP A 22 15.19 9.40 29.67
CA ASP A 22 13.95 9.18 28.91
C ASP A 22 13.22 7.90 29.34
N GLN A 23 13.95 6.85 29.70
CA GLN A 23 13.34 5.63 30.24
C GLN A 23 12.57 5.91 31.54
N ARG A 24 13.11 6.77 32.42
CA ARG A 24 12.43 7.14 33.68
C ARG A 24 11.18 7.97 33.42
N GLU A 25 11.24 8.89 32.46
CA GLU A 25 10.10 9.72 32.08
C GLU A 25 8.97 8.86 31.49
N VAL A 26 9.32 7.93 30.59
CA VAL A 26 8.35 6.98 30.02
C VAL A 26 7.79 6.04 31.10
N ALA A 27 8.61 5.54 32.03
CA ALA A 27 8.14 4.72 33.15
C ALA A 27 7.14 5.47 34.04
N ALA A 28 7.38 6.75 34.33
CA ALA A 28 6.45 7.60 35.06
C ALA A 28 5.14 7.82 34.29
N LEU A 29 5.23 8.08 32.98
CA LEU A 29 4.07 8.23 32.10
C LEU A 29 3.21 6.95 32.06
N LEU A 30 3.84 5.78 31.99
CA LEU A 30 3.16 4.48 31.99
C LEU A 30 2.42 4.22 33.30
N GLY A 31 2.96 4.68 34.44
CA GLY A 31 2.29 4.59 35.74
C GLY A 31 1.08 5.53 35.87
N ALA A 32 1.11 6.68 35.18
CA ALA A 32 0.06 7.70 35.24
C ALA A 32 -1.03 7.56 34.16
N SER A 33 -0.74 6.86 33.06
CA SER A 33 -1.61 6.80 31.87
C SER A 33 -1.97 5.36 31.49
N PRO A 34 -3.19 4.89 31.84
CA PRO A 34 -3.67 3.57 31.42
C PRO A 34 -3.63 3.34 29.90
N PRO A 35 -3.95 4.33 29.03
CA PRO A 35 -3.79 4.18 27.58
C PRO A 35 -2.34 3.96 27.13
N ALA A 36 -1.37 4.63 27.75
CA ALA A 36 0.05 4.44 27.42
C ALA A 36 0.54 3.04 27.82
N ALA A 37 0.12 2.57 29.00
CA ALA A 37 0.41 1.20 29.45
C ALA A 37 -0.21 0.15 28.51
N GLN A 38 -1.43 0.38 28.02
CA GLN A 38 -2.06 -0.50 27.04
C GLN A 38 -1.33 -0.50 25.69
N GLY A 39 -0.87 0.67 25.22
CA GLY A 39 -0.05 0.79 24.03
C GLY A 39 1.25 -0.02 24.12
N LEU A 40 1.96 0.09 25.25
CA LEU A 40 3.19 -0.67 25.50
C LEU A 40 2.94 -2.19 25.50
N ARG A 41 1.86 -2.66 26.14
CA ARG A 41 1.50 -4.09 26.11
C ARG A 41 1.24 -4.59 24.68
N GLY A 42 0.62 -3.78 23.84
CA GLY A 42 0.41 -4.09 22.42
C GLY A 42 1.73 -4.25 21.66
N ILE A 43 2.69 -3.35 21.88
CA ILE A 43 4.03 -3.42 21.28
C ILE A 43 4.75 -4.71 21.70
N ILE A 44 4.76 -5.02 22.99
CA ILE A 44 5.42 -6.22 23.53
C ILE A 44 4.77 -7.48 22.94
N GLY A 45 3.44 -7.56 22.95
CA GLY A 45 2.72 -8.72 22.39
C GLY A 45 2.98 -8.94 20.90
N LEU A 46 3.06 -7.87 20.09
CA LEU A 46 3.41 -7.99 18.68
C LEU A 46 4.85 -8.50 18.49
N LYS A 47 5.80 -8.00 19.28
CA LYS A 47 7.20 -8.45 19.22
C LYS A 47 7.34 -9.93 19.61
N GLU A 48 6.58 -10.40 20.60
CA GLU A 48 6.53 -11.81 20.97
C GLU A 48 5.95 -12.68 19.86
N GLN A 49 4.87 -12.25 19.21
CA GLN A 49 4.28 -12.95 18.07
C GLN A 49 5.26 -13.05 16.89
N LEU A 50 6.02 -11.98 16.61
CA LEU A 50 7.05 -11.99 15.58
C LEU A 50 8.21 -12.93 15.92
N ARG A 51 8.62 -13.01 17.20
CA ARG A 51 9.63 -13.98 17.66
C ARG A 51 9.15 -15.43 17.58
N ALA A 52 7.84 -15.67 17.65
CA ALA A 52 7.24 -16.99 17.57
C ALA A 52 7.09 -17.51 16.12
N LEU A 53 7.42 -16.71 15.11
CA LEU A 53 7.37 -17.14 13.71
C LEU A 53 8.48 -18.19 13.43
N PRO A 54 8.16 -19.32 12.77
CA PRO A 54 9.14 -20.33 12.41
C PRO A 54 10.24 -19.74 11.51
N THR A 55 11.50 -19.89 11.92
CA THR A 55 12.66 -19.41 11.14
C THR A 55 13.26 -20.50 10.23
N ASP A 56 12.73 -21.73 10.31
CA ASP A 56 13.38 -22.93 9.77
C ASP A 56 13.14 -23.20 8.27
N ASP A 57 12.35 -22.39 7.57
CA ASP A 57 12.10 -22.56 6.12
C ASP A 57 12.51 -21.33 5.29
N ALA A 58 13.44 -20.51 5.78
CA ALA A 58 14.07 -19.48 4.94
C ALA A 58 15.06 -20.15 3.96
N PRO A 59 14.84 -20.09 2.63
CA PRO A 59 15.84 -20.58 1.68
C PRO A 59 17.16 -19.83 1.90
N PRO A 60 18.32 -20.52 1.89
CA PRO A 60 19.59 -19.88 2.20
C PRO A 60 19.86 -18.76 1.19
N PHE A 61 20.10 -17.55 1.69
CA PHE A 61 20.62 -16.46 0.87
C PHE A 61 21.92 -16.92 0.20
N PRO A 62 22.08 -16.75 -1.13
CA PRO A 62 23.30 -17.14 -1.81
C PRO A 62 24.46 -16.31 -1.27
N ARG A 63 25.37 -16.95 -0.52
CA ARG A 63 26.64 -16.35 -0.11
C ARG A 63 27.54 -16.25 -1.34
N ALA A 64 27.61 -15.05 -1.94
CA ALA A 64 28.65 -14.74 -2.91
C ALA A 64 30.02 -14.80 -2.21
N LYS A 65 30.93 -15.65 -2.72
CA LYS A 65 32.33 -15.66 -2.27
C LYS A 65 32.97 -14.32 -2.60
N ALA A 66 33.51 -13.62 -1.60
CA ALA A 66 34.28 -12.41 -1.83
C ALA A 66 35.55 -12.73 -2.65
N PRO A 67 35.81 -12.00 -3.76
CA PRO A 67 37.05 -12.17 -4.50
C PRO A 67 38.25 -11.62 -3.71
N PRO A 68 39.46 -12.19 -3.88
CA PRO A 68 40.63 -11.78 -3.12
C PRO A 68 41.04 -10.33 -3.45
N GLN A 69 41.29 -9.54 -2.40
CA GLN A 69 41.79 -8.18 -2.50
C GLN A 69 43.08 -8.12 -3.33
N ARG A 70 43.00 -7.55 -4.54
CA ARG A 70 44.17 -6.98 -5.22
C ARG A 70 44.04 -5.47 -5.21
N ARG A 71 44.76 -4.87 -4.26
CA ARG A 71 44.94 -3.42 -4.16
C ARG A 71 45.75 -2.92 -5.36
N HIS A 72 45.37 -1.73 -5.82
CA HIS A 72 46.11 -0.89 -6.77
C HIS A 72 46.04 -1.31 -8.25
N ARG A 73 44.87 -1.11 -8.85
CA ARG A 73 44.69 -0.61 -10.22
C ARG A 73 43.20 -0.43 -10.42
N ASN A 74 42.77 0.77 -10.80
CA ASN A 74 41.50 1.13 -11.43
C ASN A 74 40.96 2.48 -10.93
N LEU A 75 41.80 3.52 -10.93
CA LEU A 75 41.32 4.90 -10.83
C LEU A 75 40.63 5.38 -12.13
N ALA A 76 40.79 4.63 -13.24
CA ALA A 76 40.15 4.94 -14.52
C ALA A 76 38.69 4.42 -14.63
N ALA A 77 38.30 3.42 -13.84
CA ALA A 77 36.95 2.86 -13.88
C ALA A 77 35.90 3.78 -13.20
N ALA A 78 36.34 4.62 -12.27
CA ALA A 78 35.45 5.53 -11.55
C ALA A 78 34.88 6.66 -12.44
N VAL A 79 35.65 7.14 -13.42
CA VAL A 79 35.20 8.20 -14.35
C VAL A 79 34.20 7.66 -15.38
N ALA A 80 34.42 6.43 -15.87
CA ALA A 80 33.46 5.78 -16.75
C ALA A 80 32.13 5.46 -16.03
N LEU A 81 32.19 5.00 -14.77
CA LEU A 81 30.98 4.80 -13.96
C LEU A 81 30.24 6.12 -13.67
N ALA A 82 30.97 7.22 -13.44
CA ALA A 82 30.36 8.53 -13.19
C ALA A 82 29.67 9.12 -14.45
N LEU A 83 30.20 8.86 -15.65
CA LEU A 83 29.58 9.29 -16.90
C LEU A 83 28.37 8.42 -17.29
N VAL A 84 28.42 7.11 -17.03
CA VAL A 84 27.24 6.24 -17.20
C VAL A 84 26.17 6.58 -16.16
N ALA A 85 26.55 6.87 -14.91
CA ALA A 85 25.62 7.28 -13.85
C ALA A 85 24.95 8.63 -14.15
N SER A 86 25.68 9.61 -14.70
CA SER A 86 25.10 10.90 -15.08
C SER A 86 24.24 10.83 -16.33
N ALA A 87 24.59 9.98 -17.31
CA ALA A 87 23.74 9.70 -18.46
C ALA A 87 22.45 8.96 -18.07
N THR A 88 22.50 8.03 -17.11
CA THR A 88 21.28 7.42 -16.54
C THR A 88 20.46 8.41 -15.73
N LEU A 89 21.07 9.31 -14.95
CA LEU A 89 20.34 10.34 -14.19
C LEU A 89 19.69 11.40 -15.09
N PHE A 90 20.28 11.70 -16.25
CA PHE A 90 19.66 12.60 -17.24
C PHE A 90 18.59 11.91 -18.09
N ALA A 91 18.74 10.60 -18.38
CA ALA A 91 17.71 9.79 -19.03
C ALA A 91 16.52 9.46 -18.11
N LEU A 92 16.71 9.58 -16.78
CA LEU A 92 15.64 9.52 -15.77
C LEU A 92 14.95 10.87 -15.51
N ARG A 93 15.26 11.94 -16.27
CA ARG A 93 14.39 13.11 -16.26
C ARG A 93 13.02 12.69 -16.78
N PRO A 94 11.95 12.79 -15.97
CA PRO A 94 10.63 12.44 -16.43
C PRO A 94 10.23 13.50 -17.45
N THR A 95 10.28 13.14 -18.74
CA THR A 95 9.39 13.74 -19.72
C THR A 95 8.00 13.20 -19.40
N GLY A 96 7.38 13.72 -18.34
CA GLY A 96 6.01 13.37 -17.98
C GLY A 96 5.12 13.65 -19.18
N ASN A 97 4.43 12.61 -19.66
CA ASN A 97 3.42 12.81 -20.69
C ASN A 97 2.28 13.61 -20.02
N PRO A 98 1.88 14.79 -20.55
CA PRO A 98 0.82 15.61 -19.97
C PRO A 98 -0.50 14.85 -19.77
N GLN A 99 -0.70 13.75 -20.49
CA GLN A 99 -1.89 12.91 -20.39
C GLN A 99 -1.85 11.95 -19.18
N GLU A 100 -0.67 11.51 -18.74
CA GLU A 100 -0.51 10.64 -17.56
C GLU A 100 -0.82 11.38 -16.27
N ASP A 101 -0.35 12.63 -16.17
CA ASP A 101 -0.62 13.53 -15.06
C ASP A 101 -2.12 13.84 -14.96
N ARG A 102 -2.82 13.94 -16.11
CA ARG A 102 -4.27 14.19 -16.15
C ARG A 102 -5.10 13.05 -15.59
N PHE A 103 -4.84 11.80 -16.02
CA PHE A 103 -5.61 10.64 -15.54
C PHE A 103 -5.42 10.44 -14.04
N LEU A 104 -4.19 10.55 -13.54
CA LEU A 104 -3.90 10.44 -12.11
C LEU A 104 -4.59 11.57 -11.33
N ALA A 105 -4.45 12.82 -11.76
CA ALA A 105 -5.06 13.96 -11.07
C ALA A 105 -6.59 13.87 -11.06
N ALA A 106 -7.21 13.50 -12.19
CA ALA A 106 -8.65 13.31 -12.28
C ALA A 106 -9.14 12.16 -11.38
N SER A 107 -8.37 11.07 -11.30
CA SER A 107 -8.67 9.93 -10.45
C SER A 107 -8.56 10.26 -8.97
N LEU A 108 -7.52 10.99 -8.56
CA LEU A 108 -7.36 11.48 -7.19
C LEU A 108 -8.50 12.43 -6.81
N ALA A 109 -8.82 13.40 -7.64
CA ALA A 109 -9.94 14.33 -7.39
C ALA A 109 -11.30 13.61 -7.33
N ALA A 110 -11.49 12.54 -8.10
CA ALA A 110 -12.68 11.70 -8.02
C ALA A 110 -12.69 10.84 -6.74
N HIS A 111 -11.54 10.31 -6.30
CA HIS A 111 -11.40 9.62 -5.02
C HIS A 111 -11.64 10.55 -3.82
N GLU A 112 -11.22 11.81 -3.89
CA GLU A 112 -11.48 12.78 -2.82
C GLU A 112 -12.97 13.13 -2.73
N ARG A 113 -13.64 13.36 -3.87
CA ARG A 113 -15.10 13.59 -3.87
C ARG A 113 -15.90 12.42 -3.33
N HIS A 114 -15.39 11.19 -3.43
CA HIS A 114 -15.99 10.03 -2.75
C HIS A 114 -16.16 10.27 -1.24
N ALA A 115 -15.24 11.00 -0.61
CA ALA A 115 -15.24 11.24 0.83
C ALA A 115 -16.54 11.88 1.33
N ASP A 116 -17.18 12.68 0.47
CA ASP A 116 -18.39 13.45 0.79
C ASP A 116 -19.69 12.73 0.38
N ILE A 117 -19.57 11.58 -0.30
CA ILE A 117 -20.73 10.83 -0.80
C ILE A 117 -21.18 9.83 0.28
N VAL A 118 -22.38 10.05 0.82
CA VAL A 118 -23.07 9.07 1.66
C VAL A 118 -23.44 7.85 0.81
N PRO A 119 -23.10 6.62 1.22
CA PRO A 119 -23.49 5.42 0.48
C PRO A 119 -25.02 5.35 0.36
N VAL A 120 -25.54 5.46 -0.86
CA VAL A 120 -26.97 5.27 -1.12
C VAL A 120 -27.19 3.79 -1.41
N ASP A 121 -28.06 3.15 -0.62
CA ASP A 121 -28.49 1.79 -0.89
C ASP A 121 -29.19 1.73 -2.26
N GLY A 122 -28.64 0.94 -3.19
CA GLY A 122 -29.20 0.75 -4.55
C GLY A 122 -28.36 1.26 -5.71
N VAL A 123 -27.19 1.88 -5.48
CA VAL A 123 -26.34 2.46 -6.55
C VAL A 123 -25.72 1.42 -7.50
N MET A 124 -25.74 0.13 -7.13
CA MET A 124 -25.16 -0.92 -7.96
C MET A 124 -26.16 -2.05 -8.22
N GLN A 125 -27.22 -1.76 -8.97
CA GLN A 125 -27.87 -2.84 -9.72
C GLN A 125 -26.88 -3.33 -10.79
N ALA A 126 -26.21 -4.43 -10.46
CA ALA A 126 -25.48 -5.32 -11.36
C ALA A 126 -24.55 -4.63 -12.39
N SER A 127 -23.40 -4.13 -11.94
CA SER A 127 -22.28 -3.98 -12.88
C SER A 127 -21.82 -5.37 -13.30
N SER A 128 -21.82 -5.65 -14.60
CA SER A 128 -21.19 -6.85 -15.20
C SER A 128 -19.65 -6.83 -15.10
N ASP A 129 -19.06 -5.81 -14.48
CA ASP A 129 -17.63 -5.72 -14.23
C ASP A 129 -17.20 -6.77 -13.19
N PRO A 130 -16.35 -7.74 -13.58
CA PRO A 130 -15.87 -8.78 -12.69
C PRO A 130 -15.16 -8.21 -11.46
N ILE A 131 -14.47 -7.07 -11.57
CA ILE A 131 -13.73 -6.48 -10.45
C ILE A 131 -14.69 -5.91 -9.40
N ALA A 132 -15.68 -5.13 -9.81
CA ALA A 132 -16.66 -4.55 -8.90
C ALA A 132 -17.46 -5.65 -8.16
N SER A 133 -17.78 -6.73 -8.88
CA SER A 133 -18.43 -7.92 -8.31
C SER A 133 -17.55 -8.63 -7.28
N GLU A 134 -16.25 -8.76 -7.55
CA GLU A 134 -15.28 -9.32 -6.60
C GLU A 134 -15.14 -8.44 -5.36
N LEU A 135 -14.97 -7.12 -5.51
CA LEU A 135 -14.89 -6.19 -4.39
C LEU A 135 -16.14 -6.22 -3.50
N ALA A 136 -17.32 -6.40 -4.10
CA ALA A 136 -18.56 -6.60 -3.34
C ALA A 136 -18.57 -7.92 -2.53
N ARG A 137 -18.15 -9.05 -3.13
CA ARG A 137 -18.01 -10.37 -2.43
C ARG A 137 -17.02 -10.34 -1.28
N LEU A 138 -16.14 -9.38 -1.34
CA LEU A 138 -15.06 -9.08 -0.44
C LEU A 138 -15.50 -8.15 0.71
N GLY A 139 -16.79 -7.78 0.76
CA GLY A 139 -17.39 -6.99 1.84
C GLY A 139 -17.22 -5.48 1.70
N LEU A 140 -16.78 -5.01 0.52
CA LEU A 140 -16.79 -3.59 0.18
C LEU A 140 -18.14 -3.23 -0.43
N ARG A 141 -18.81 -2.22 0.12
CA ARG A 141 -20.08 -1.73 -0.40
C ARG A 141 -19.79 -0.69 -1.48
N PRO A 142 -20.37 -0.81 -2.68
CA PRO A 142 -20.26 0.24 -3.69
C PRO A 142 -20.91 1.52 -3.14
N ALA A 143 -20.21 2.64 -3.31
CA ALA A 143 -20.65 3.95 -2.82
C ALA A 143 -20.97 4.91 -3.97
N TRP A 144 -20.23 4.84 -5.07
CA TRP A 144 -20.48 5.66 -6.26
C TRP A 144 -19.88 5.01 -7.52
N ARG A 145 -20.40 5.41 -8.68
CA ARG A 145 -19.82 5.12 -9.99
C ARG A 145 -19.98 6.33 -10.89
N SER A 146 -18.97 6.63 -11.69
CA SER A 146 -19.07 7.58 -12.79
C SER A 146 -18.43 6.99 -14.03
N ALA A 147 -19.16 6.98 -15.14
CA ALA A 147 -18.51 6.98 -16.44
C ALA A 147 -17.98 8.40 -16.66
N ALA A 148 -16.66 8.57 -16.62
CA ALA A 148 -16.03 9.80 -17.04
C ALA A 148 -16.05 9.89 -18.57
N THR A 149 -15.86 11.10 -19.10
CA THR A 149 -15.78 11.31 -20.55
C THR A 149 -14.53 10.61 -21.11
N ALA A 150 -14.57 10.21 -22.39
CA ALA A 150 -13.45 9.59 -23.12
C ALA A 150 -13.02 8.15 -22.72
N GLY A 151 -13.95 7.33 -22.23
CA GLY A 151 -13.68 5.90 -21.98
C GLY A 151 -13.00 5.62 -20.65
N GLU A 152 -13.09 6.56 -19.71
CA GLU A 152 -12.67 6.40 -18.32
C GLU A 152 -13.87 6.00 -17.46
N GLU A 153 -13.70 5.00 -16.61
CA GLU A 153 -14.71 4.58 -15.64
C GLU A 153 -14.13 4.60 -14.24
N HIS A 154 -14.90 5.14 -13.30
CA HIS A 154 -14.51 5.19 -11.91
C HIS A 154 -15.60 4.60 -11.03
N ALA A 155 -15.19 3.82 -10.03
CA ALA A 155 -16.07 3.25 -9.02
C ALA A 155 -15.44 3.38 -7.64
N GLY A 156 -16.21 3.84 -6.66
CA GLY A 156 -15.79 3.88 -5.27
C GLY A 156 -16.54 2.90 -4.39
N PHE A 157 -15.85 2.46 -3.36
CA PHE A 157 -16.30 1.45 -2.44
C PHE A 157 -15.91 1.82 -1.00
N THR A 158 -16.83 1.54 -0.09
CA THR A 158 -16.64 1.72 1.34
C THR A 158 -16.65 0.37 2.04
N GLY A 159 -15.59 0.06 2.78
CA GLY A 159 -15.53 -1.14 3.62
C GLY A 159 -16.38 -1.01 4.88
N ALA A 160 -16.75 -2.15 5.48
CA ALA A 160 -17.55 -2.20 6.71
C ALA A 160 -16.94 -1.42 7.89
N ARG A 161 -15.63 -1.16 7.86
CA ARG A 161 -14.92 -0.38 8.89
C ARG A 161 -14.40 0.97 8.38
N GLY A 162 -15.07 1.53 7.37
CA GLY A 162 -14.85 2.90 6.87
C GLY A 162 -13.63 3.10 5.95
N CYS A 163 -12.96 2.02 5.54
CA CYS A 163 -11.89 2.11 4.54
C CYS A 163 -12.50 2.55 3.22
N ARG A 164 -11.91 3.55 2.56
CA ARG A 164 -12.34 4.02 1.25
C ARG A 164 -11.40 3.50 0.19
N LEU A 165 -11.97 2.95 -0.88
CA LEU A 165 -11.26 2.38 -2.01
C LEU A 165 -11.92 2.90 -3.29
N SER A 166 -11.16 3.27 -4.30
CA SER A 166 -11.71 3.48 -5.64
C SER A 166 -10.87 2.79 -6.70
N LEU A 167 -11.57 2.31 -7.72
CA LEU A 167 -11.02 1.74 -8.93
C LEU A 167 -11.30 2.70 -10.09
N HIS A 168 -10.25 3.01 -10.83
CA HIS A 168 -10.29 3.86 -12.00
C HIS A 168 -9.74 3.08 -13.18
N VAL A 169 -10.47 3.07 -14.29
CA VAL A 169 -10.17 2.29 -15.49
C VAL A 169 -10.13 3.24 -16.67
N ALA A 170 -9.09 3.17 -17.48
CA ALA A 170 -8.98 3.88 -18.75
C ALA A 170 -8.80 2.89 -19.90
N THR A 171 -9.43 3.14 -21.04
CA THR A 171 -9.21 2.37 -22.29
C THR A 171 -7.91 2.71 -22.99
N GLN A 172 -7.22 3.78 -22.57
CA GLN A 172 -5.87 4.09 -23.01
C GLN A 172 -4.85 3.56 -21.98
N LEU A 173 -3.85 2.84 -22.47
CA LEU A 173 -2.75 2.35 -21.64
C LEU A 173 -1.96 3.51 -21.04
N GLN A 174 -1.77 3.47 -19.72
CA GLN A 174 -0.89 4.38 -18.99
C GLN A 174 0.37 3.61 -18.58
N PRO A 175 1.51 4.27 -18.35
CA PRO A 175 2.66 3.59 -17.80
C PRO A 175 2.35 3.03 -16.42
N GLU A 176 2.76 1.79 -16.17
CA GLU A 176 2.53 1.07 -14.92
C GLU A 176 3.35 1.61 -13.74
N ARG A 177 4.17 2.64 -13.96
CA ARG A 177 4.97 3.24 -12.91
C ARG A 177 4.02 3.91 -11.89
N PRO A 178 4.09 3.53 -10.61
CA PRO A 178 3.41 4.28 -9.55
C PRO A 178 3.99 5.71 -9.56
N PRO A 179 3.17 6.78 -9.42
CA PRO A 179 3.71 8.12 -9.28
C PRO A 179 4.74 8.11 -8.13
N GLY A 180 5.96 8.52 -8.45
CA GLY A 180 7.06 8.50 -7.50
C GLY A 180 6.89 9.56 -6.42
N GLY A 181 6.97 9.13 -5.16
CA GLY A 181 7.69 9.86 -4.11
C GLY A 181 7.07 11.12 -3.51
N SER A 182 5.75 11.34 -3.56
CA SER A 182 5.12 12.39 -2.77
C SER A 182 4.24 11.81 -1.66
N GLU A 183 4.26 12.50 -0.52
CA GLU A 183 3.51 12.28 0.73
C GLU A 183 1.98 12.33 0.52
N THR A 184 1.43 11.59 -0.44
CA THR A 184 -0.02 11.49 -0.54
C THR A 184 -0.52 10.58 0.59
N PRO A 185 -1.60 10.92 1.30
CA PRO A 185 -2.20 10.05 2.31
C PRO A 185 -2.86 8.80 1.69
N HIS A 186 -2.70 8.59 0.38
CA HIS A 186 -3.33 7.55 -0.40
C HIS A 186 -2.33 6.44 -0.73
N ALA A 187 -2.81 5.19 -0.63
CA ALA A 187 -2.10 4.07 -1.22
C ALA A 187 -2.53 3.93 -2.69
N LEU A 188 -1.54 3.80 -3.59
CA LEU A 188 -1.75 3.78 -5.03
C LEU A 188 -1.15 2.52 -5.65
N ALA A 189 -1.91 1.87 -6.54
CA ALA A 189 -1.42 0.75 -7.35
C ALA A 189 -1.94 0.88 -8.77
N ARG A 190 -1.06 0.63 -9.75
CA ARG A 190 -1.37 0.72 -11.18
C ARG A 190 -0.89 -0.51 -11.91
N TRP A 191 -1.66 -0.95 -12.89
CA TRP A 191 -1.30 -2.04 -13.80
C TRP A 191 -2.07 -1.91 -15.11
N ASN A 192 -1.60 -2.56 -16.16
CA ASN A 192 -2.35 -2.72 -17.40
C ASN A 192 -2.79 -4.17 -17.58
N ALA A 193 -4.00 -4.37 -18.11
CA ALA A 193 -4.51 -5.67 -18.49
C ALA A 193 -5.58 -5.52 -19.58
N ASP A 194 -5.60 -6.43 -20.55
CA ASP A 194 -6.61 -6.47 -21.62
C ASP A 194 -6.83 -5.12 -22.34
N GLY A 195 -5.72 -4.42 -22.65
CA GLY A 195 -5.76 -3.12 -23.34
C GLY A 195 -6.27 -1.95 -22.47
N LYS A 196 -6.51 -2.17 -21.18
CA LYS A 196 -6.97 -1.15 -20.24
C LYS A 196 -5.89 -0.84 -19.20
N SER A 197 -5.91 0.39 -18.68
CA SER A 197 -5.11 0.79 -17.54
C SER A 197 -5.98 0.90 -16.30
N TYR A 198 -5.50 0.34 -15.20
CA TYR A 198 -6.19 0.30 -13.92
C TYR A 198 -5.40 1.10 -12.88
N LEU A 199 -6.10 1.91 -12.11
CA LEU A 199 -5.57 2.62 -10.96
C LEU A 199 -6.47 2.35 -9.75
N LEU A 200 -5.86 1.78 -8.72
CA LEU A 200 -6.49 1.55 -7.42
C LEU A 200 -5.98 2.59 -6.42
N ILE A 201 -6.92 3.23 -5.72
CA ILE A 201 -6.63 4.28 -4.74
C ILE A 201 -7.32 3.91 -3.42
N ALA A 202 -6.58 3.94 -2.31
CA ALA A 202 -7.15 3.70 -0.99
C ALA A 202 -6.77 4.80 0.01
N THR A 203 -7.70 5.10 0.93
CA THR A 203 -7.47 5.98 2.07
C THR A 203 -7.76 5.22 3.37
N GLY A 204 -6.86 5.35 4.35
CA GLY A 204 -6.99 4.71 5.67
C GLY A 204 -6.76 3.19 5.69
N MET A 205 -6.42 2.59 4.54
CA MET A 205 -6.12 1.16 4.43
C MET A 205 -4.65 0.89 4.77
N PRO A 206 -4.34 -0.09 5.64
CA PRO A 206 -2.95 -0.49 5.90
C PRO A 206 -2.23 -0.90 4.61
N ALA A 207 -0.98 -0.46 4.42
CA ALA A 207 -0.22 -0.65 3.19
C ALA A 207 -0.08 -2.12 2.77
N ALA A 208 0.17 -3.03 3.72
CA ALA A 208 0.25 -4.47 3.46
C ALA A 208 -1.07 -5.02 2.89
N ARG A 209 -2.21 -4.63 3.49
CA ARG A 209 -3.54 -5.03 3.05
C ARG A 209 -3.85 -4.50 1.65
N PHE A 210 -3.50 -3.23 1.40
CA PHE A 210 -3.63 -2.62 0.09
C PHE A 210 -2.81 -3.37 -0.98
N ALA A 211 -1.58 -3.74 -0.67
CA ALA A 211 -0.71 -4.49 -1.58
C ALA A 211 -1.30 -5.86 -1.96
N ILE A 212 -1.86 -6.60 -0.99
CA ILE A 212 -2.52 -7.89 -1.25
C ILE A 212 -3.76 -7.69 -2.14
N MET A 213 -4.60 -6.69 -1.84
CA MET A 213 -5.78 -6.34 -2.66
C MET A 213 -5.37 -6.01 -4.10
N ALA A 214 -4.42 -5.10 -4.27
CA ALA A 214 -3.93 -4.69 -5.59
C ALA A 214 -3.38 -5.88 -6.38
N GLY A 215 -2.63 -6.77 -5.72
CA GLY A 215 -2.13 -8.01 -6.33
C GLY A 215 -3.26 -8.92 -6.80
N PHE A 216 -4.27 -9.15 -5.96
CA PHE A 216 -5.44 -9.96 -6.28
C PHE A 216 -6.23 -9.40 -7.46
N LEU A 217 -6.51 -8.09 -7.48
CA LEU A 217 -7.25 -7.44 -8.59
C LEU A 217 -6.45 -7.46 -9.90
N ARG A 218 -5.14 -7.28 -9.83
CA ARG A 218 -4.25 -7.45 -10.99
C ARG A 218 -4.31 -8.88 -11.51
N ASP A 219 -4.21 -9.88 -10.65
CA ASP A 219 -4.26 -11.29 -11.08
C ASP A 219 -5.63 -11.65 -11.69
N LEU A 220 -6.72 -11.12 -11.14
CA LEU A 220 -8.07 -11.24 -11.69
C LEU A 220 -8.19 -10.69 -13.12
N THR A 221 -7.52 -9.59 -13.41
CA THR A 221 -7.60 -8.91 -14.72
C THR A 221 -6.63 -9.47 -15.74
N VAL A 222 -5.48 -10.01 -15.29
CA VAL A 222 -4.46 -10.60 -16.19
C VAL A 222 -4.73 -12.08 -16.47
N ARG A 223 -5.26 -12.84 -15.50
CA ARG A 223 -5.52 -14.28 -15.60
C ARG A 223 -6.85 -14.66 -14.93
N PRO A 224 -7.99 -14.41 -15.59
CA PRO A 224 -9.28 -14.83 -15.06
C PRO A 224 -9.35 -16.37 -15.02
N GLY A 225 -9.51 -16.97 -13.83
CA GLY A 225 -9.56 -18.42 -13.71
C GLY A 225 -9.75 -18.97 -12.27
N PRO A 226 -9.92 -20.31 -12.15
CA PRO A 226 -10.26 -20.99 -10.89
C PRO A 226 -9.15 -20.98 -9.81
N GLY A 227 -7.92 -20.60 -10.16
CA GLY A 227 -6.81 -20.46 -9.19
C GLY A 227 -6.98 -19.31 -8.18
N ILE A 228 -8.04 -18.51 -8.32
CA ILE A 228 -8.30 -17.32 -7.51
C ILE A 228 -9.12 -17.63 -6.25
N GLU A 229 -9.85 -18.76 -6.20
CA GLU A 229 -10.72 -19.10 -5.05
C GLU A 229 -9.98 -19.21 -3.70
N PRO A 230 -8.84 -19.90 -3.58
CA PRO A 230 -8.14 -20.00 -2.29
C PRO A 230 -7.68 -18.62 -1.78
N LEU A 231 -7.20 -17.77 -2.69
CA LEU A 231 -6.81 -16.40 -2.39
C LEU A 231 -8.01 -15.54 -1.97
N ARG A 232 -9.17 -15.74 -2.61
CA ARG A 232 -10.43 -15.08 -2.26
C ARG A 232 -10.88 -15.47 -0.84
N THR A 233 -10.81 -16.74 -0.48
CA THR A 233 -11.16 -17.22 0.87
C THR A 233 -10.25 -16.62 1.94
N ALA A 234 -8.94 -16.63 1.70
CA ALA A 234 -7.96 -16.03 2.60
C ALA A 234 -8.20 -14.52 2.81
N LEU A 235 -8.45 -13.78 1.72
CA LEU A 235 -8.75 -12.35 1.78
C LEU A 235 -10.02 -12.03 2.57
N ARG A 236 -11.09 -12.82 2.39
CA ARG A 236 -12.35 -12.61 3.11
C ARG A 236 -12.18 -12.80 4.63
N GLN A 237 -11.41 -13.81 5.04
CA GLN A 237 -11.13 -14.08 6.45
C GLN A 237 -10.30 -12.96 7.08
N ASP A 238 -9.20 -12.56 6.44
CA ASP A 238 -8.33 -11.46 6.90
C ASP A 238 -9.12 -10.16 7.10
N TRP A 239 -10.04 -9.85 6.19
CA TRP A 239 -10.79 -8.60 6.24
C TRP A 239 -11.93 -8.57 7.24
N SER A 240 -12.52 -9.72 7.54
CA SER A 240 -13.50 -9.82 8.61
C SER A 240 -12.88 -9.51 9.99
N ALA A 241 -11.57 -9.75 10.14
CA ALA A 241 -10.81 -9.51 11.37
C ALA A 241 -10.12 -8.12 11.41
N ALA A 242 -9.75 -7.56 10.26
CA ALA A 242 -8.91 -6.37 10.12
C ALA A 242 -9.45 -5.10 10.79
N PRO A 243 -8.66 -4.32 11.57
CA PRO A 243 -9.11 -3.16 12.37
C PRO A 243 -9.82 -2.05 11.58
N SER A 244 -10.48 -1.14 12.30
CA SER A 244 -11.17 0.01 11.69
C SER A 244 -10.22 0.93 10.94
N CYS A 245 -10.64 1.41 9.77
CA CYS A 245 -9.94 2.44 9.01
C CYS A 245 -10.35 3.85 9.43
N LEU A 246 -11.45 3.97 10.20
CA LEU A 246 -11.76 5.16 10.99
C LEU A 246 -11.10 4.97 12.36
N ALA A 247 -10.03 5.71 12.59
CA ALA A 247 -9.46 5.95 13.92
C ALA A 247 -9.85 7.35 14.37
#